data_AF-A0ABD4ZYX2-F1
#
_entry.id   AF-A0ABD4ZYX2-F1
#
_cell.length_a   1.000
_cell.length_b   1.000
_cell.length_c   1.000
_cell.angle_alpha   90.00
_cell.angle_beta   90.00
_cell.angle_gamma   90.00
#
_symmetry.space_group_name_H-M   'P 1'
#
loop_
_entity.id
_entity.type
_entity.pdbx_description
1 polymer ?
#
loop_
_entity_poly.entity_id
_entity_poly.type
_entity_poly.pdbx_seq_one_letter_code
_entity_poly.pdbx_strand_id
1 'polypeptide(L)' 'MAKITEARAKANKKWDENNKARKLYINKRSTCKSFILNLATKEDLKNIKQYIADREKQLGI' A
#
# COMPACT_ATOMS: atom_id res chain seq x y z
N MET A 1 -9.15 2.27 -21.85
CA MET A 1 -9.99 2.37 -20.63
C MET A 1 -11.06 3.42 -20.87
N ALA A 2 -12.32 3.16 -20.51
CA ALA A 2 -13.39 4.15 -20.65
C ALA A 2 -13.11 5.35 -19.74
N LYS A 3 -13.24 6.56 -20.28
CA LYS A 3 -13.06 7.82 -19.53
C LYS A 3 -14.16 7.91 -18.47
N ILE A 4 -13.79 8.09 -17.21
CA ILE A 4 -14.73 8.25 -16.11
C ILE A 4 -15.49 9.57 -16.30
N THR A 5 -16.82 9.55 -16.15
CA THR A 5 -17.64 10.77 -16.22
C THR A 5 -17.33 11.70 -15.06
N GLU A 6 -17.49 13.01 -15.25
CA GLU A 6 -17.20 14.00 -14.20
C GLU A 6 -17.99 13.75 -12.91
N ALA A 7 -19.24 13.30 -13.02
CA ALA A 7 -20.07 12.93 -11.89
C ALA A 7 -19.46 11.77 -11.07
N ARG A 8 -18.97 10.73 -11.75
CA ARG A 8 -18.27 9.60 -11.11
C ARG A 8 -16.94 10.04 -10.49
N ALA A 9 -16.21 10.92 -11.15
CA ALA A 9 -14.97 11.47 -10.61
C ALA A 9 -15.20 12.26 -9.31
N LYS A 10 -16.25 13.09 -9.25
CA LYS A 10 -16.65 13.83 -8.04
C LYS A 10 -17.07 12.88 -6.91
N ALA A 11 -17.86 11.85 -7.22
CA ALA A 11 -18.28 10.84 -6.24
C ALA A 11 -17.08 10.06 -5.67
N ASN A 12 -16.15 9.63 -6.53
CA ASN A 12 -14.92 8.96 -6.12
C ASN A 12 -14.06 9.87 -5.24
N LYS A 13 -13.93 11.15 -5.60
CA LYS A 13 -13.19 12.13 -4.79
C LYS A 13 -13.77 12.26 -3.39
N LYS A 14 -15.10 12.40 -3.27
CA LYS A 14 -15.79 12.48 -1.97
C LYS A 14 -15.59 11.22 -1.14
N TRP A 15 -15.70 10.05 -1.77
CA TRP A 15 -15.46 8.78 -1.09
C TRP A 15 -14.01 8.65 -0.63
N ASP A 16 -13.05 9.00 -1.49
CA ASP A 16 -11.62 9.00 -1.18
C ASP A 16 -11.28 9.94 -0.02
N GLU A 17 -11.91 11.11 0.04
CA GLU A 17 -11.74 12.08 1.12
C GLU A 17 -12.24 11.56 2.46
N ASN A 18 -13.35 10.81 2.45
CA ASN A 18 -13.90 10.18 3.65
C ASN A 18 -13.12 8.90 4.04
N ASN A 19 -12.39 8.29 3.11
CA ASN A 19 -11.70 7.01 3.30
C ASN A 19 -10.18 7.13 3.16
N LYS A 20 -9.60 8.31 3.43
CA LYS A 20 -8.16 8.59 3.26
C LYS A 20 -7.27 7.53 3.90
N ALA A 21 -7.56 7.13 5.14
CA ALA A 21 -6.77 6.13 5.86
C ALA A 21 -6.79 4.75 5.17
N ARG A 22 -7.98 4.29 4.75
CA ARG A 22 -8.16 3.03 4.05
C ARG A 22 -7.46 3.03 2.69
N LYS A 23 -7.60 4.12 1.93
CA LYS A 23 -6.91 4.31 0.65
C LYS A 23 -5.40 4.29 0.83
N LEU A 24 -4.89 5.01 1.82
CA LEU A 24 -3.46 5.03 2.13
C LEU A 24 -2.93 3.65 2.49
N TYR A 25 -3.66 2.89 3.31
CA TYR A 25 -3.31 1.52 3.66
C TYR A 25 -3.21 0.62 2.41
N ILE A 26 -4.22 0.65 1.54
CA ILE A 26 -4.24 -0.16 0.31
C ILE A 26 -3.09 0.22 -0.61
N ASN A 27 -2.85 1.52 -0.81
CA ASN A 27 -1.77 2.03 -1.64
C ASN A 27 -0.42 1.56 -1.11
N LYS A 28 -0.13 1.77 0.18
CA LYS A 28 1.12 1.32 0.82
C LYS A 28 1.31 -0.19 0.67
N ARG A 29 0.25 -0.97 0.89
CA ARG A 29 0.29 -2.44 0.76
C ARG A 29 0.63 -2.86 -0.67
N SER A 30 -0.04 -2.28 -1.67
CA SER A 30 0.18 -2.61 -3.08
C SER A 30 1.57 -2.21 -3.56
N THR A 31 2.01 -1.00 -3.19
CA THR A 31 3.36 -0.51 -3.54
C THR A 31 4.43 -1.36 -2.88
N CYS A 32 4.30 -1.71 -1.60
CA CYS A 32 5.24 -2.57 -0.90
C CYS A 32 5.35 -3.95 -1.57
N LYS A 33 4.22 -4.58 -1.91
CA LYS A 33 4.21 -5.85 -2.66
C LYS A 33 4.98 -5.73 -3.98
N SER A 34 4.69 -4.70 -4.78
CA SER A 34 5.36 -4.49 -6.06
C SER A 34 6.86 -4.23 -5.90
N PHE A 35 7.24 -3.46 -4.88
CA PHE A 35 8.64 -3.18 -4.59
C PHE A 35 9.41 -4.47 -4.27
N ILE A 36 8.90 -5.28 -3.33
CA ILE A 36 9.52 -6.55 -2.92
C ILE A 36 9.68 -7.52 -4.11
N LEU A 37 8.66 -7.61 -4.97
CA LEU A 37 8.66 -8.60 -6.05
C LEU A 37 9.45 -8.19 -7.28
N ASN A 38 9.50 -6.88 -7.59
CA ASN A 38 9.98 -6.42 -8.90
C ASN A 38 11.21 -5.51 -8.82
N LEU A 39 11.46 -4.84 -7.70
CA LEU A 39 12.48 -3.77 -7.62
C LEU A 39 13.53 -4.00 -6.54
N ALA A 40 13.17 -4.68 -5.45
CA ALA A 40 14.02 -4.81 -4.27
C ALA A 40 15.33 -5.55 -4.59
N THR A 41 16.44 -5.00 -4.09
CA THR A 41 17.75 -5.64 -4.17
C THR A 41 17.90 -6.74 -3.11
N LYS A 42 18.98 -7.51 -3.20
CA LYS A 42 19.30 -8.54 -2.19
C LYS A 42 19.42 -7.95 -0.78
N GLU A 43 19.98 -6.75 -0.66
CA GLU A 43 20.12 -6.05 0.62
C GLU A 43 18.76 -5.58 1.15
N ASP A 44 17.92 -5.00 0.28
CA ASP A 44 16.56 -4.59 0.64
C ASP A 44 15.75 -5.77 1.18
N LEU A 45 15.83 -6.93 0.52
CA LEU A 45 15.13 -8.14 0.96
C LEU A 45 15.63 -8.63 2.33
N LYS A 46 16.93 -8.49 2.62
CA LYS A 46 17.48 -8.83 3.94
C LYS A 46 16.94 -7.88 5.01
N ASN A 47 16.93 -6.58 4.73
CA ASN A 47 16.42 -5.57 5.65
C ASN A 47 14.92 -5.73 5.91
N ILE A 48 14.14 -5.99 4.85
CA ILE A 48 12.69 -6.22 4.96
C ILE A 48 12.38 -7.43 5.84
N LYS A 49 13.15 -8.52 5.73
CA LYS A 49 13.01 -9.68 6.62
C LYS A 49 13.24 -9.31 8.09
N GLN A 50 14.25 -8.48 8.37
CA GLN A 50 14.50 -7.99 9.73
C GLN A 50 13.34 -7.14 10.24
N TYR A 51 12.84 -6.21 9.43
CA TYR A 51 11.69 -5.38 9.80
C TYR A 51 10.43 -6.19 10.10
N ILE A 52 10.20 -7.28 9.35
CA ILE A 52 9.09 -8.21 9.60
C ILE A 52 9.28 -8.90 10.94
N ALA A 53 10.46 -9.47 11.21
CA ALA A 53 10.75 -10.15 12.47
C ALA A 53 10.58 -9.22 13.68
N ASP A 54 11.07 -7.98 13.58
CA ASP A 54 10.91 -6.97 14.64
C ASP A 54 9.43 -6.63 14.86
N ARG A 55 8.63 -6.56 13.78
CA ARG A 55 7.21 -6.27 13.84
C ARG A 55 6.39 -7.42 14.43
N GLU A 56 6.71 -8.65 14.07
CA GLU A 56 6.11 -9.88 14.63
C GLU A 56 6.35 -9.95 16.13
N LYS A 57 7.61 -9.72 16.56
CA LYS A 57 7.97 -9.63 17.97
C LYS A 57 7.18 -8.57 18.73
N GLN A 58 6.99 -7.38 18.15
CA GLN A 58 6.16 -6.32 18.75
C GLN A 58 4.67 -6.70 18.84
N LEU A 59 4.18 -7.54 17.94
CA LEU A 59 2.80 -8.01 17.92
C LEU A 59 2.59 -9.28 18.73
N GLY A 60 3.66 -9.94 19.17
CA GLY A 60 3.60 -11.20 19.90
C GLY A 60 3.08 -12.37 19.04
N ILE A 61 3.32 -12.31 17.73
CA ILE A 61 3.03 -13.39 16.77
C ILE A 61 4.31 -14.09 16.35
#